data_AF-A0A7Y3AAV5-F1
#
_entry.id   AF-A0A7Y3AAV5-F1
#
_cell.length_a   1.000
_cell.length_b   1.000
_cell.length_c   1.000
_cell.angle_alpha   90.00
_cell.angle_beta   90.00
_cell.angle_gamma   90.00
#
_symmetry.space_group_name_H-M   'P 1'
#
loop_
_entity.id
_entity.type
_entity.pdbx_description
1 polymer ?
#
loop_
_entity_poly.entity_id
_entity_poly.type
_entity_poly.pdbx_seq_one_letter_code
_entity_poly.pdbx_strand_id
1 'polypeptide(L)'
;PGELEEERRLCYVGLTRAEERLFLTRAWSRMLWGGTNYNPPSRFLGELPEELLETATRSRKAAVERTDRAGGVKGDEITIGDRVRHDHWGLGTVATVTGDGDRAEAVVQFDGPGQKRLLLAWAPLEKV
;
A
#
# COMPACT_ATOMS: atom_id res chain seq x y z
N PRO A 1 -10.16 -14.82 17.37
CA PRO A 1 -9.14 -14.21 18.26
C PRO A 1 -7.80 -14.95 18.24
N GLY A 2 -7.81 -16.29 18.37
CA GLY A 2 -6.59 -17.09 18.50
C GLY A 2 -5.61 -17.02 17.32
N GLU A 3 -6.10 -16.97 16.07
CA GLU A 3 -5.22 -16.89 14.88
C GLU A 3 -4.39 -15.60 14.85
N LEU A 4 -5.00 -14.46 15.20
CA LEU A 4 -4.29 -13.18 15.22
C LEU A 4 -3.24 -13.13 16.33
N GLU A 5 -3.54 -13.72 17.48
CA GLU A 5 -2.57 -13.87 18.57
C GLU A 5 -1.43 -14.81 18.20
N GLU A 6 -1.69 -15.85 17.40
CA GLU A 6 -0.65 -16.72 16.86
C GLU A 6 0.23 -15.98 15.86
N GLU A 7 -0.35 -15.22 14.91
CA GLU A 7 0.44 -14.37 14.00
C GLU A 7 1.29 -13.34 14.75
N ARG A 8 0.76 -12.79 15.84
CA ARG A 8 1.49 -11.89 16.74
C ARG A 8 2.68 -12.60 17.40
N ARG A 9 2.49 -13.84 17.88
CA ARG A 9 3.58 -14.66 18.41
C ARG A 9 4.66 -14.91 17.36
N LEU A 10 4.28 -15.22 16.12
CA LEU A 10 5.21 -15.38 15.01
C LEU A 10 5.99 -14.08 14.72
N CYS A 11 5.31 -12.95 14.70
CA CYS A 11 5.96 -11.65 14.54
C CYS A 11 6.97 -11.38 15.67
N TYR A 12 6.56 -11.58 16.93
CA TYR A 12 7.43 -11.43 18.10
C TYR A 12 8.68 -12.31 18.01
N VAL A 13 8.52 -13.62 17.73
CA VAL A 13 9.64 -14.55 17.59
C VAL A 13 10.59 -14.07 16.49
N GLY A 14 10.06 -13.65 15.34
CA GLY A 14 10.84 -13.10 14.24
C GLY A 14 11.64 -11.85 14.63
N LEU A 15 11.02 -10.90 15.34
CA LEU A 15 11.69 -9.70 15.85
C LEU A 15 12.84 -10.05 16.79
N THR A 16 12.62 -10.97 17.74
CA THR A 16 13.63 -11.39 18.73
C THR A 16 14.73 -12.28 18.17
N ARG A 17 14.69 -12.66 16.88
CA ARG A 17 15.83 -13.36 16.24
C ARG A 17 16.97 -12.42 15.89
N ALA A 18 16.72 -11.13 15.75
CA ALA A 18 17.76 -10.15 15.45
C ALA A 18 18.52 -9.80 16.73
N GLU A 19 19.84 -9.99 16.74
CA GLU A 19 20.71 -9.65 17.88
C GLU A 19 21.19 -8.20 17.82
N GLU A 20 21.63 -7.74 16.65
CA GLU A 20 22.20 -6.39 16.49
C GLU A 20 21.29 -5.43 15.71
N ARG A 21 20.83 -5.84 14.52
CA ARG A 21 20.07 -4.97 13.61
C ARG A 21 18.88 -5.71 13.04
N LEU A 22 17.72 -5.06 13.11
CA LEU A 22 16.47 -5.54 12.53
C LEU A 22 16.08 -4.64 11.37
N PHE A 23 15.87 -5.23 10.19
CA PHE A 23 15.34 -4.52 9.03
C PHE A 23 13.94 -5.04 8.71
N LEU A 24 12.96 -4.14 8.74
CA LEU A 24 11.59 -4.43 8.36
C LEU A 24 11.32 -3.85 6.98
N THR A 25 10.82 -4.68 6.06
CA THR A 25 10.48 -4.24 4.70
C THR A 25 9.06 -4.62 4.35
N ARG A 26 8.36 -3.74 3.62
CA ARG A 26 7.06 -3.99 3.03
C ARG A 26 7.08 -3.68 1.55
N ALA A 27 6.24 -4.36 0.78
CA ALA A 27 6.07 -4.07 -0.64
C ALA A 27 4.70 -3.45 -0.85
N TRP A 28 4.66 -2.42 -1.69
CA TRP A 28 3.43 -1.78 -2.17
C TRP A 28 2.56 -2.75 -2.97
N SER A 29 3.21 -3.59 -3.78
CA SER A 29 2.58 -4.57 -4.66
C SER A 29 3.43 -5.83 -4.70
N ARG A 30 2.80 -6.99 -4.77
CA ARG A 30 3.46 -8.28 -4.96
C ARG A 30 2.73 -9.10 -6.01
N MET A 31 3.48 -9.79 -6.86
CA MET A 31 2.94 -10.88 -7.65
C MET A 31 2.95 -12.15 -6.80
N LEU A 32 1.78 -12.66 -6.46
CA LEU A 32 1.59 -13.88 -5.68
C LEU A 32 0.58 -14.76 -6.43
N TRP A 33 0.94 -16.03 -6.65
CA TRP A 33 0.05 -17.00 -7.31
C TRP A 33 -0.49 -16.51 -8.67
N GLY A 34 0.36 -15.84 -9.46
CA GLY A 34 0.00 -15.29 -10.78
C GLY A 34 -0.84 -14.00 -10.76
N GLY A 35 -1.29 -13.54 -9.58
CA GLY A 35 -2.04 -12.30 -9.41
C GLY A 35 -1.20 -11.18 -8.80
N THR A 36 -1.47 -9.93 -9.18
CA THR A 36 -0.89 -8.74 -8.53
C THR A 36 -1.75 -8.33 -7.34
N ASN A 37 -1.19 -8.36 -6.12
CA ASN A 37 -1.86 -8.01 -4.88
C ASN A 37 -1.27 -6.74 -4.25
N TYR A 38 -2.15 -5.88 -3.72
CA TYR A 38 -1.84 -4.62 -3.05
C TYR A 38 -2.20 -4.77 -1.58
N ASN A 39 -1.25 -5.29 -0.80
CA ASN A 39 -1.53 -5.59 0.60
C ASN A 39 -1.28 -4.36 1.47
N PRO A 40 -2.17 -4.08 2.44
CA PRO A 40 -1.92 -3.07 3.46
C PRO A 40 -0.61 -3.37 4.21
N PRO A 41 0.03 -2.36 4.84
CA PRO A 41 1.06 -2.62 5.83
C PRO A 41 0.57 -3.61 6.89
N SER A 42 1.48 -4.45 7.40
CA SER A 42 1.15 -5.30 8.55
C SER A 42 0.75 -4.42 9.73
N ARG A 43 -0.37 -4.76 10.38
CA ARG A 43 -0.85 -4.04 11.57
C ARG A 43 0.18 -4.01 12.71
N PHE A 44 1.02 -5.05 12.81
CA PHE A 44 2.06 -5.15 13.84
C PHE A 44 3.15 -4.07 13.67
N LEU A 45 3.29 -3.47 12.49
CA LEU A 45 4.22 -2.35 12.30
C LEU A 45 3.77 -1.09 13.06
N GLY A 46 2.46 -0.87 13.19
CA GLY A 46 1.90 0.27 13.92
C GLY A 46 1.87 0.07 15.44
N GLU A 47 2.24 -1.12 15.92
CA GLU A 47 2.34 -1.41 17.35
C GLU A 47 3.78 -1.24 17.87
N LEU A 48 4.75 -1.05 16.98
CA LEU A 48 6.14 -0.79 17.34
C LEU A 48 6.28 0.67 17.80
N PRO A 49 7.05 0.94 18.87
CA PRO A 49 7.31 2.31 19.31
C PRO A 49 8.00 3.11 18.20
N GLU A 50 7.42 4.25 17.82
CA GLU A 50 7.93 5.08 16.71
C GLU A 50 9.35 5.59 16.99
N GLU A 51 9.70 5.82 18.25
CA GLU A 51 11.04 6.25 18.65
C GLU A 51 12.14 5.22 18.36
N LEU A 52 11.79 3.94 18.15
CA LEU A 52 12.73 2.88 17.81
C LEU A 52 12.81 2.62 16.30
N LEU A 53 11.97 3.28 15.49
CA LEU A 53 11.88 3.07 14.06
C LEU A 53 12.69 4.12 13.30
N GLU A 54 13.73 3.66 12.60
CA GLU A 54 14.39 4.46 11.58
C GLU A 54 13.81 4.14 10.21
N THR A 55 13.11 5.11 9.59
CA THR A 55 12.65 4.93 8.22
C THR A 55 13.83 5.06 7.28
N ALA A 56 14.24 3.95 6.68
CA ALA A 56 15.25 3.92 5.63
C ALA A 56 14.79 4.74 4.41
N THR A 57 15.09 6.03 4.40
CA THR A 57 14.98 6.84 3.19
C THR A 57 16.09 6.36 2.28
N ARG A 58 15.75 5.62 1.21
CA ARG A 58 16.71 5.36 0.13
C ARG A 58 17.31 6.71 -0.22
N SER A 59 18.61 6.87 -0.01
CA SER A 59 19.34 8.07 -0.40
C SER A 59 19.28 8.12 -1.93
N ARG A 60 18.25 8.79 -2.46
CA ARG A 60 17.95 8.91 -3.89
C ARG A 60 18.94 9.85 -4.60
N LYS A 61 20.24 9.78 -4.33
CA LYS A 61 21.22 10.62 -5.06
C LYS A 61 21.28 10.35 -6.57
N ALA A 62 20.47 9.44 -7.11
CA ALA A 62 20.28 9.23 -8.55
C ALA A 62 18.81 9.19 -9.02
N ALA A 63 17.83 9.59 -8.19
CA ALA A 63 16.40 9.51 -8.56
C ALA A 63 15.59 10.78 -8.21
N VAL A 64 16.28 11.90 -7.94
CA VAL A 64 15.66 13.20 -7.75
C VAL A 64 15.19 13.71 -9.11
N GLU A 65 13.97 13.36 -9.50
CA GLU A 65 13.15 14.17 -10.42
C GLU A 65 11.67 13.78 -10.44
N ARG A 66 11.22 12.73 -9.73
CA ARG A 66 9.80 12.34 -9.72
C ARG A 66 9.33 11.78 -8.38
N THR A 67 9.15 12.60 -7.33
CA THR A 67 8.45 12.09 -6.12
C THR A 67 7.51 13.06 -5.38
N ASP A 68 7.25 14.27 -5.86
CA ASP A 68 6.37 15.19 -5.10
C ASP A 68 4.87 15.01 -5.41
N ARG A 69 4.43 13.83 -5.88
CA ARG A 69 3.00 13.57 -6.19
C ARG A 69 2.42 12.23 -5.75
N ALA A 70 3.02 11.53 -4.79
CA ALA A 70 2.39 10.33 -4.24
C ALA A 70 1.45 10.69 -3.07
N GLY A 71 0.36 11.40 -3.38
CA GLY A 71 -0.78 11.57 -2.48
C GLY A 71 -1.80 10.47 -2.77
N GLY A 72 -2.13 9.63 -1.78
CA GLY A 72 -3.33 8.79 -1.87
C GLY A 72 -4.57 9.69 -1.91
N VAL A 73 -5.55 9.33 -2.73
CA VAL A 73 -6.80 10.10 -2.83
C VAL A 73 -7.75 9.65 -1.74
N LYS A 74 -8.37 10.59 -1.03
CA LYS A 74 -9.38 10.26 -0.02
C LYS A 74 -10.58 9.61 -0.70
N GLY A 75 -11.18 8.62 -0.03
CA GLY A 75 -12.34 7.88 -0.54
C GLY A 75 -13.47 8.77 -1.06
N ASP A 76 -13.69 9.90 -0.40
CA ASP A 76 -14.76 10.86 -0.74
C ASP A 76 -14.50 11.68 -2.00
N GLU A 77 -13.25 11.73 -2.49
CA GLU A 77 -12.85 12.52 -3.65
C GLU A 77 -12.95 11.73 -4.97
N ILE A 78 -13.15 10.41 -4.89
CA ILE A 78 -13.28 9.51 -6.04
C ILE A 78 -14.66 8.87 -6.07
N THR A 79 -15.31 9.00 -7.21
CA THR A 79 -16.63 8.45 -7.51
C THR A 79 -16.57 7.44 -8.65
N ILE A 80 -17.58 6.57 -8.72
CA ILE A 80 -17.71 5.59 -9.80
C ILE A 80 -17.85 6.34 -11.14
N GLY A 81 -17.07 5.93 -12.13
CA GLY A 81 -16.98 6.57 -13.44
C GLY A 81 -15.85 7.59 -13.57
N ASP A 82 -15.19 7.97 -12.47
CA ASP A 82 -14.07 8.91 -12.54
C ASP A 82 -12.88 8.33 -13.30
N ARG A 83 -12.20 9.20 -14.04
CA ARG A 83 -10.95 8.87 -14.72
C ARG A 83 -9.79 9.09 -13.77
N VAL A 84 -8.96 8.07 -13.61
CA VAL A 84 -7.81 8.10 -12.70
C VAL A 84 -6.54 7.66 -13.41
N ARG A 85 -5.40 8.24 -13.01
CA ARG A 85 -4.07 7.86 -13.45
C ARG A 85 -3.34 7.17 -12.30
N HIS A 86 -2.78 5.99 -12.57
CA HIS A 86 -1.88 5.30 -11.65
C HIS A 86 -0.47 5.25 -12.24
N ASP A 87 0.55 5.50 -11.42
CA ASP A 87 1.93 5.59 -11.89
C ASP A 87 2.46 4.33 -12.60
N HIS A 88 1.98 3.14 -12.19
CA HIS A 88 2.43 1.88 -12.80
C HIS A 88 1.55 1.38 -13.96
N TRP A 89 0.28 1.79 -13.99
CA TRP A 89 -0.72 1.18 -14.88
C TRP A 89 -1.34 2.15 -15.88
N GLY A 90 -0.99 3.43 -15.77
CA GLY A 90 -1.52 4.46 -16.64
C GLY A 90 -2.95 4.81 -16.28
N LEU A 91 -3.75 5.13 -17.30
CA LEU A 91 -5.11 5.61 -17.14
C LEU A 91 -6.10 4.45 -16.92
N GLY A 92 -7.10 4.71 -16.09
CA GLY A 92 -8.21 3.80 -15.85
C GLY A 92 -9.48 4.52 -15.43
N THR A 93 -10.58 3.78 -15.40
CA THR A 93 -11.89 4.27 -14.96
C THR A 93 -12.31 3.54 -13.69
N VAL A 94 -12.76 4.29 -12.70
CA VAL A 94 -13.25 3.71 -11.45
C VAL A 94 -14.57 2.98 -11.73
N ALA A 95 -14.58 1.67 -11.52
CA ALA A 95 -15.74 0.81 -11.73
C ALA A 95 -16.59 0.68 -10.46
N THR A 96 -15.97 0.56 -9.29
CA THR A 96 -16.66 0.51 -8.00
C THR A 96 -15.82 1.17 -6.92
N VAL A 97 -16.49 1.73 -5.91
CA VAL A 97 -15.87 2.20 -4.66
C VAL A 97 -16.66 1.59 -3.51
N THR A 98 -15.96 0.98 -2.55
CA THR A 98 -16.56 0.29 -1.40
C THR A 98 -15.79 0.66 -0.14
N GLY A 99 -16.48 0.84 0.98
CA GLY A 99 -15.86 1.23 2.25
C GLY A 99 -15.74 2.74 2.41
N ASP A 100 -15.11 3.15 3.50
CA ASP A 100 -15.05 4.55 3.93
C ASP A 100 -13.67 4.89 4.51
N GLY A 101 -13.29 6.16 4.43
CA GLY A 101 -12.03 6.69 4.95
C GLY A 101 -10.80 5.89 4.50
N ASP A 102 -9.98 5.49 5.47
CA ASP A 102 -8.70 4.81 5.23
C ASP A 102 -8.84 3.36 4.74
N ARG A 103 -10.06 2.80 4.79
CA ARG A 103 -10.37 1.43 4.33
C ARG A 103 -11.13 1.41 3.00
N ALA A 104 -11.34 2.56 2.38
CA ALA A 104 -12.01 2.64 1.10
C ALA A 104 -11.20 1.89 0.02
N GLU A 105 -11.85 0.97 -0.66
CA GLU A 105 -11.33 0.20 -1.78
C GLU A 105 -12.00 0.67 -3.08
N ALA A 106 -11.21 0.95 -4.10
CA ALA A 106 -11.70 1.19 -5.45
C ALA A 106 -11.27 0.06 -6.39
N VAL A 107 -12.19 -0.38 -7.23
CA VAL A 107 -11.87 -1.22 -8.38
C VAL A 107 -11.79 -0.33 -9.60
N VAL A 108 -10.63 -0.29 -10.23
CA VAL A 108 -10.33 0.54 -11.39
C VAL A 108 -10.08 -0.35 -12.59
N GLN A 109 -10.78 -0.07 -13.69
CA GLN A 109 -10.52 -0.67 -15.00
C GLN A 109 -9.43 0.14 -15.71
N PHE A 110 -8.20 -0.35 -15.69
CA PHE A 110 -7.08 0.27 -16.41
C PHE A 110 -7.06 -0.18 -17.87
N ASP A 111 -6.70 0.73 -18.77
CA ASP A 111 -6.73 0.47 -20.23
C ASP A 111 -5.73 -0.62 -20.66
N GLY A 112 -4.61 -0.75 -19.95
CA GLY A 112 -3.58 -1.76 -20.25
C GLY A 112 -3.76 -3.07 -19.47
N PRO A 113 -3.51 -3.07 -18.14
CA PRO A 113 -3.50 -4.29 -17.33
C PRO A 113 -4.90 -4.77 -16.89
N GLY A 114 -5.97 -4.11 -17.34
CA GLY A 114 -7.35 -4.46 -17.02
C GLY A 114 -7.76 -4.06 -15.61
N GLN A 115 -8.70 -4.81 -15.03
CA GLN A 115 -9.30 -4.50 -13.73
C GLN A 115 -8.31 -4.72 -12.58
N LYS A 116 -8.21 -3.74 -11.67
CA LYS A 116 -7.40 -3.82 -10.46
C LYS A 116 -8.14 -3.26 -9.26
N ARG A 117 -7.99 -3.92 -8.11
CA ARG A 117 -8.54 -3.46 -6.83
C ARG A 117 -7.44 -2.79 -6.02
N LEU A 118 -7.75 -1.60 -5.48
CA LEU A 118 -6.81 -0.70 -4.85
C LEU A 118 -7.41 -0.14 -3.57
N LEU A 119 -6.60 -0.03 -2.52
CA LEU A 119 -6.97 0.73 -1.31
C LEU A 119 -6.66 2.21 -1.55
N LEU A 120 -7.69 3.05 -1.57
CA LEU A 120 -7.62 4.45 -1.97
C LEU A 120 -6.65 5.26 -1.10
N ALA A 121 -6.65 5.01 0.21
CA ALA A 121 -5.79 5.68 1.19
C ALA A 121 -4.29 5.57 0.88
N TRP A 122 -3.89 4.56 0.10
CA TRP A 122 -2.49 4.31 -0.18
C TRP A 122 -2.17 4.18 -1.67
N ALA A 123 -3.18 4.02 -2.53
CA ALA A 123 -2.97 3.94 -3.97
C ALA A 123 -2.52 5.29 -4.53
N PRO A 124 -1.37 5.37 -5.24
CA PRO A 124 -0.92 6.58 -5.91
C PRO A 124 -1.80 6.81 -7.15
N LEU A 125 -3.01 7.27 -6.91
CA LEU A 125 -4.00 7.62 -7.91
C LEU A 125 -4.06 9.14 -8.02
N GLU A 126 -4.16 9.65 -9.23
CA GLU A 126 -4.51 11.05 -9.47
C GLU A 126 -5.81 11.06 -10.29
N LYS A 127 -6.80 11.83 -9.84
CA LYS A 127 -7.99 12.10 -10.65
C LYS A 127 -7.61 13.02 -11.82
N VAL A 128 -8.06 12.67 -13.02
CA VAL A 128 -7.83 13.42 -14.28
C VAL A 128 -9.03 14.29 -14.61
#